data_AF-A0A6A8MX62-F1
#
_entry.id   AF-A0A6A8MX62-F1
#
_cell.length_a   1.000
_cell.length_b   1.000
_cell.length_c   1.000
_cell.angle_alpha   90.00
_cell.angle_beta   90.00
_cell.angle_gamma   90.00
#
_symmetry.space_group_name_H-M   'P 1'
#
loop_
_entity.id
_entity.type
_entity.pdbx_description
1 polymer ?
#
loop_
_entity_poly.entity_id
_entity_poly.type
_entity_poly.pdbx_seq_one_letter_code
_entity_poly.pdbx_strand_id
1 'polypeptide(L)'
;MESNSVKGFDSEIVGHFGPYGGRFVPEALIAALDELADAHVRAQADPEFHKELTNLHRTYTGRPSIITDARRFSEYAGGARVLLKREDLNHTGSHKINNVLGQALLTKRMGKKRIIAETGAGQHGVASATAAALFGLECVVYMGEADTKRQALNVARMKLLGAEVVPVTTGSKTLKDAINEAMRDWVTNVQTTHYLLGTVAGPHPFPTIVRD
;
A
#
# COMPACT_ATOMS: atom_id res chain seq x y z
N MET A 1 -21.08 8.83 -36.69
CA MET A 1 -20.89 8.76 -35.22
C MET A 1 -19.43 8.43 -35.01
N GLU A 2 -18.60 9.46 -34.84
CA GLU A 2 -17.17 9.28 -34.56
C GLU A 2 -17.02 8.65 -33.17
N SER A 3 -16.34 7.50 -33.14
CA SER A 3 -15.92 6.86 -31.90
C SER A 3 -14.86 7.74 -31.25
N ASN A 4 -15.23 8.43 -30.17
CA ASN A 4 -14.26 9.02 -29.24
C ASN A 4 -13.47 7.88 -28.59
N SER A 5 -12.39 7.44 -29.24
CA SER A 5 -11.35 6.66 -28.57
C SER A 5 -10.73 7.56 -27.51
N VAL A 6 -11.04 7.30 -26.25
CA VAL A 6 -10.33 7.90 -25.12
C VAL A 6 -8.86 7.53 -25.30
N LYS A 7 -8.00 8.50 -25.66
CA LYS A 7 -6.55 8.33 -25.63
C LYS A 7 -6.19 7.82 -24.24
N GLY A 8 -5.51 6.67 -24.16
CA GLY A 8 -5.09 6.08 -22.90
C GLY A 8 -4.33 7.08 -22.03
N PHE A 9 -4.43 6.92 -20.71
CA PHE A 9 -3.71 7.76 -19.73
C PHE A 9 -2.18 7.52 -19.71
N ASP A 10 -1.69 6.58 -20.52
CA ASP A 10 -0.28 6.21 -20.56
C ASP A 10 0.49 7.21 -21.42
N SER A 11 1.45 7.90 -20.81
CA SER A 11 2.37 8.77 -21.54
C SER A 11 3.52 7.95 -22.14
N GLU A 12 4.19 8.49 -23.17
CA GLU A 12 5.40 7.89 -23.75
C GLU A 12 6.59 7.91 -22.77
N ILE A 13 6.51 8.66 -21.67
CA ILE A 13 7.57 8.79 -20.67
C ILE A 13 7.27 7.83 -19.52
N VAL A 14 8.21 6.91 -19.26
CA VAL A 14 8.08 5.89 -18.21
C VAL A 14 7.66 6.52 -16.88
N GLY A 15 6.60 5.95 -16.29
CA GLY A 15 6.08 6.37 -14.99
C GLY A 15 5.27 7.67 -14.98
N HIS A 16 5.03 8.30 -16.12
CA HIS A 16 4.22 9.52 -16.22
C HIS A 16 2.79 9.22 -16.72
N PHE A 17 1.82 9.89 -16.12
CA PHE A 17 0.42 9.96 -16.50
C PHE A 17 0.14 11.39 -17.00
N GLY A 18 0.26 11.60 -18.31
CA GLY A 18 0.35 12.95 -18.87
C GLY A 18 1.54 13.71 -18.26
N PRO A 19 1.36 14.92 -17.70
CA PRO A 19 2.46 15.69 -17.08
C PRO A 19 2.78 15.28 -15.63
N TYR A 20 2.08 14.30 -15.06
CA TYR A 20 2.20 13.94 -13.64
C TYR A 20 2.95 12.61 -13.47
N GLY A 21 3.55 12.39 -12.30
CA GLY A 21 4.23 11.12 -11.98
C GLY A 21 5.74 11.21 -12.13
N GLY A 22 6.36 10.19 -12.71
CA GLY A 22 7.80 10.10 -12.88
C GLY A 22 8.56 9.58 -11.65
N ARG A 23 9.88 9.79 -11.64
CA ARG A 23 10.78 9.35 -10.58
C ARG A 23 11.66 10.53 -10.13
N PHE A 24 11.20 11.23 -9.09
CA PHE A 24 11.93 12.33 -8.45
C PHE A 24 12.52 11.85 -7.13
N VAL A 25 13.59 11.05 -7.21
CA VAL A 25 14.25 10.41 -6.07
C VAL A 25 15.76 10.56 -6.15
N PRO A 26 16.49 10.37 -5.04
CA PRO A 26 17.94 10.24 -5.08
C PRO A 26 18.39 9.05 -5.94
N GLU A 27 19.55 9.18 -6.58
CA GLU A 27 20.18 8.15 -7.43
C GLU A 27 20.27 6.77 -6.73
N ALA A 28 20.52 6.78 -5.42
CA ALA A 28 20.63 5.56 -4.61
C ALA A 28 19.37 4.68 -4.61
N LEU A 29 18.19 5.21 -4.98
CA LEU A 29 16.93 4.46 -5.06
C LEU A 29 16.59 3.98 -6.47
N ILE A 30 17.31 4.42 -7.51
CA ILE A 30 16.96 4.12 -8.91
C ILE A 30 17.00 2.60 -9.15
N ALA A 31 18.10 1.93 -8.79
CA ALA A 31 18.21 0.48 -8.94
C ALA A 31 17.13 -0.31 -8.16
N ALA A 32 16.71 0.19 -6.99
CA ALA A 32 15.62 -0.41 -6.21
C ALA A 32 14.28 -0.34 -6.93
N LEU A 33 14.01 0.82 -7.53
CA LEU A 33 12.77 1.09 -8.25
C LEU A 33 12.73 0.34 -9.59
N ASP A 34 13.88 0.15 -10.24
CA ASP A 34 14.02 -0.71 -11.42
C ASP A 34 13.75 -2.17 -11.07
N GLU A 35 14.39 -2.69 -10.03
CA GLU A 35 14.14 -4.06 -9.53
C GLU A 35 12.65 -4.28 -9.24
N LEU A 36 12.02 -3.32 -8.55
CA LEU A 36 10.59 -3.35 -8.23
C LEU A 36 9.70 -3.29 -9.47
N ALA A 37 10.04 -2.44 -10.45
CA ALA A 37 9.26 -2.29 -11.68
C ALA A 37 9.32 -3.58 -12.51
N ASP A 38 10.50 -4.15 -12.68
CA ASP A 38 10.70 -5.42 -13.39
C ASP A 38 10.03 -6.59 -12.68
N ALA A 39 10.06 -6.61 -11.34
CA ALA A 39 9.34 -7.59 -10.55
C ALA A 39 7.82 -7.46 -10.74
N HIS A 40 7.28 -6.24 -10.71
CA HIS A 40 5.85 -5.99 -10.92
C HIS A 40 5.41 -6.44 -12.32
N VAL A 41 6.14 -6.04 -13.37
CA VAL A 41 5.82 -6.44 -14.75
C VAL A 41 5.80 -7.97 -14.90
N ARG A 42 6.80 -8.65 -14.35
CA ARG A 42 6.84 -10.13 -14.37
C ARG A 42 5.69 -10.76 -13.58
N ALA A 43 5.34 -10.19 -12.42
CA ALA A 43 4.22 -10.66 -11.61
C ALA A 43 2.87 -10.48 -12.31
N GLN A 44 2.67 -9.33 -12.98
CA GLN A 44 1.45 -9.06 -13.77
C GLN A 44 1.30 -10.01 -14.96
N ALA A 45 2.38 -10.49 -15.54
CA ALA A 45 2.36 -11.48 -16.62
C ALA A 45 2.25 -12.93 -16.13
N ASP A 46 2.42 -13.21 -14.84
CA ASP A 46 2.45 -14.56 -14.27
C ASP A 46 1.07 -15.02 -13.74
N PRO A 47 0.43 -16.02 -14.35
CA PRO A 47 -0.86 -16.55 -13.89
C PRO A 47 -0.84 -17.09 -12.46
N GLU A 48 0.28 -17.65 -11.99
CA GLU A 48 0.35 -18.16 -10.62
C GLU A 48 0.41 -17.03 -9.59
N PHE A 49 0.92 -15.84 -9.95
CA PHE A 49 0.82 -14.65 -9.08
C PHE A 49 -0.65 -14.27 -8.86
N HIS A 50 -1.39 -14.13 -9.95
CA HIS A 50 -2.80 -13.75 -9.93
C HIS A 50 -3.64 -14.78 -9.18
N LYS A 51 -3.35 -16.06 -9.37
CA LYS A 51 -4.03 -17.14 -8.65
C LYS A 51 -3.77 -17.10 -7.15
N GLU A 52 -2.51 -16.91 -6.72
CA GLU A 52 -2.16 -16.79 -5.30
C GLU A 52 -2.81 -15.55 -4.68
N LEU A 53 -2.70 -14.38 -5.33
CA LEU A 53 -3.29 -13.13 -4.84
C LEU A 53 -4.83 -13.19 -4.81
N THR A 54 -5.47 -13.75 -5.84
CA THR A 54 -6.93 -13.95 -5.88
C THR A 54 -7.37 -14.90 -4.76
N ASN A 55 -6.61 -15.97 -4.51
CA ASN A 55 -6.92 -16.87 -3.42
C ASN A 55 -6.83 -16.14 -2.07
N LEU A 56 -5.76 -15.37 -1.83
CA LEU A 56 -5.62 -14.55 -0.61
C LEU A 56 -6.76 -13.54 -0.46
N HIS A 57 -7.15 -12.86 -1.54
CA HIS A 57 -8.29 -11.96 -1.52
C HIS A 57 -9.58 -12.66 -1.09
N ARG A 58 -9.83 -13.87 -1.58
CA ARG A 58 -11.02 -14.64 -1.22
C ARG A 58 -10.95 -15.20 0.19
N THR A 59 -9.85 -15.84 0.57
CA THR A 59 -9.76 -16.68 1.78
C THR A 59 -9.16 -15.95 2.99
N TYR A 60 -8.44 -14.85 2.78
CA TYR A 60 -7.80 -14.09 3.85
C TYR A 60 -8.40 -12.69 3.99
N THR A 61 -8.59 -11.96 2.88
CA THR A 61 -9.21 -10.62 2.93
C THR A 61 -10.73 -10.68 3.11
N GLY A 62 -11.40 -11.66 2.52
CA GLY A 62 -12.86 -11.78 2.51
C GLY A 62 -13.55 -11.10 1.31
N ARG A 63 -12.86 -11.01 0.17
CA ARG A 63 -13.38 -10.40 -1.07
C ARG A 63 -14.25 -11.39 -1.87
N PRO A 64 -15.22 -10.90 -2.66
CA PRO A 64 -15.55 -9.48 -2.90
C PRO A 64 -16.29 -8.84 -1.71
N SER A 65 -15.96 -7.58 -1.42
CA SER A 65 -16.71 -6.80 -0.44
C SER A 65 -18.13 -6.51 -0.96
N ILE A 66 -19.12 -6.61 -0.08
CA ILE A 66 -20.53 -6.43 -0.43
C ILE A 66 -20.87 -4.97 -0.77
N ILE A 67 -21.96 -4.77 -1.51
CA ILE A 67 -22.59 -3.46 -1.71
C ILE A 67 -23.82 -3.39 -0.81
N THR A 68 -23.91 -2.37 0.05
CA THR A 68 -25.09 -2.15 0.91
C THR A 68 -25.88 -0.94 0.44
N ASP A 69 -27.20 -1.11 0.24
CA ASP A 69 -28.13 0.00 -0.04
C ASP A 69 -28.47 0.74 1.26
N ALA A 70 -27.96 1.97 1.42
CA ALA A 70 -28.11 2.77 2.62
C ALA A 70 -29.40 3.60 2.60
N ARG A 71 -30.55 2.93 2.68
CA ARG A 71 -31.88 3.53 2.53
C ARG A 71 -32.12 4.75 3.44
N ARG A 72 -31.81 4.63 4.74
CA ARG A 72 -31.97 5.74 5.70
C ARG A 72 -31.10 6.95 5.36
N PHE A 73 -29.90 6.73 4.84
CA PHE A 73 -29.03 7.82 4.41
C PHE A 73 -29.49 8.41 3.07
N SER A 74 -30.07 7.60 2.19
CA SER A 74 -30.70 8.05 0.95
C SER A 74 -31.88 8.99 1.22
N GLU A 75 -32.73 8.67 2.20
CA GLU A 75 -33.81 9.55 2.68
C GLU A 75 -33.26 10.89 3.20
N TYR A 76 -32.19 10.83 4.02
CA TYR A 76 -31.53 12.04 4.53
C TYR A 76 -30.87 12.87 3.41
N ALA A 77 -30.30 12.22 2.40
CA ALA A 77 -29.60 12.84 1.27
C ALA A 77 -30.54 13.35 0.16
N GLY A 78 -31.80 13.67 0.49
CA GLY A 78 -32.76 14.24 -0.47
C GLY A 78 -33.29 13.25 -1.52
N GLY A 79 -33.29 11.95 -1.21
CA GLY A 79 -33.82 10.90 -2.09
C GLY A 79 -32.83 10.33 -3.09
N ALA A 80 -31.57 10.81 -3.11
CA ALA A 80 -30.51 10.18 -3.88
C ALA A 80 -30.22 8.76 -3.35
N ARG A 81 -30.17 7.75 -4.24
CA ARG A 81 -29.85 6.38 -3.84
C ARG A 81 -28.37 6.27 -3.47
N VAL A 82 -28.07 5.99 -2.20
CA VAL A 82 -26.69 5.83 -1.71
C VAL A 82 -26.33 4.35 -1.53
N LEU A 83 -25.29 3.91 -2.24
CA LEU A 83 -24.72 2.56 -2.15
C LEU A 83 -23.34 2.61 -1.49
N LEU A 84 -23.13 1.78 -0.47
CA LEU A 84 -21.86 1.67 0.24
C LEU A 84 -21.08 0.47 -0.26
N LYS A 85 -19.89 0.71 -0.85
CA LYS A 85 -18.89 -0.33 -1.13
C LYS A 85 -18.16 -0.67 0.17
N ARG A 86 -18.45 -1.85 0.74
CA ARG A 86 -18.11 -2.20 2.13
C ARG A 86 -16.65 -2.66 2.33
N GLU A 87 -15.67 -1.85 1.93
CA GLU A 87 -14.25 -2.15 2.19
C GLU A 87 -13.89 -2.09 3.69
N ASP A 88 -14.78 -1.55 4.53
CA ASP A 88 -14.68 -1.62 6.00
C ASP A 88 -14.76 -3.06 6.53
N LEU A 89 -15.35 -3.99 5.77
CA LEU A 89 -15.48 -5.39 6.13
C LEU A 89 -14.30 -6.27 5.71
N ASN A 90 -13.33 -5.70 4.98
CA ASN A 90 -12.11 -6.43 4.67
C ASN A 90 -11.40 -6.82 5.97
N HIS A 91 -10.65 -7.91 5.96
CA HIS A 91 -9.68 -8.17 7.03
C HIS A 91 -8.79 -6.94 7.24
N THR A 92 -8.44 -6.67 8.51
CA THR A 92 -7.83 -5.41 9.00
C THR A 92 -8.73 -4.15 8.96
N GLY A 93 -9.92 -4.20 8.35
CA GLY A 93 -10.94 -3.16 8.45
C GLY A 93 -10.84 -1.99 7.46
N SER A 94 -10.08 -2.14 6.36
CA SER A 94 -10.02 -1.12 5.30
C SER A 94 -9.57 -1.67 3.95
N HIS A 95 -9.57 -0.83 2.92
CA HIS A 95 -9.07 -1.17 1.58
C HIS A 95 -7.53 -1.33 1.52
N LYS A 96 -6.78 -0.92 2.56
CA LYS A 96 -5.30 -0.95 2.53
C LYS A 96 -4.73 -2.36 2.38
N ILE A 97 -5.39 -3.36 2.94
CA ILE A 97 -4.96 -4.77 2.86
C ILE A 97 -4.87 -5.28 1.41
N ASN A 98 -5.65 -4.71 0.48
CA ASN A 98 -5.63 -5.11 -0.93
C ASN A 98 -4.24 -4.85 -1.53
N ASN A 99 -3.76 -3.60 -1.43
CA ASN A 99 -2.43 -3.18 -1.88
C ASN A 99 -1.32 -3.92 -1.11
N VAL A 100 -1.47 -4.04 0.21
CA VAL A 100 -0.42 -4.64 1.04
C VAL A 100 -0.18 -6.10 0.71
N LEU A 101 -1.23 -6.91 0.47
CA LEU A 101 -1.04 -8.31 0.11
C LEU A 101 -0.31 -8.47 -1.22
N GLY A 102 -0.67 -7.66 -2.23
CA GLY A 102 0.02 -7.66 -3.52
C GLY A 102 1.50 -7.33 -3.39
N GLN A 103 1.83 -6.22 -2.69
CA GLN A 103 3.21 -5.82 -2.49
C GLN A 103 4.02 -6.79 -1.60
N ALA A 104 3.42 -7.36 -0.55
CA ALA A 104 4.10 -8.34 0.30
C ALA A 104 4.35 -9.66 -0.44
N LEU A 105 3.42 -10.09 -1.29
CA LEU A 105 3.64 -11.24 -2.16
C LEU A 105 4.76 -10.96 -3.19
N LEU A 106 4.78 -9.76 -3.76
CA LEU A 106 5.86 -9.31 -4.65
C LEU A 106 7.21 -9.30 -3.94
N THR A 107 7.24 -8.77 -2.70
CA THR A 107 8.43 -8.76 -1.82
C THR A 107 9.00 -10.17 -1.65
N LYS A 108 8.14 -11.14 -1.32
CA LYS A 108 8.53 -12.55 -1.15
C LYS A 108 9.16 -13.11 -2.44
N ARG A 109 8.60 -12.77 -3.61
CA ARG A 109 9.11 -13.21 -4.92
C ARG A 109 10.43 -12.54 -5.31
N MET A 110 10.65 -11.31 -4.87
CA MET A 110 11.95 -10.64 -4.99
C MET A 110 13.01 -11.20 -4.03
N GLY A 111 12.65 -12.15 -3.15
CA GLY A 111 13.59 -12.78 -2.21
C GLY A 111 13.95 -11.89 -1.00
N LYS A 112 13.36 -10.70 -0.88
CA LYS A 112 13.54 -9.79 0.24
C LYS A 112 12.92 -10.42 1.51
N LYS A 113 13.52 -10.14 2.66
CA LYS A 113 13.12 -10.74 3.96
C LYS A 113 12.51 -9.73 4.92
N ARG A 114 12.61 -8.44 4.59
CA ARG A 114 12.18 -7.33 5.42
C ARG A 114 11.29 -6.39 4.63
N ILE A 115 10.22 -5.94 5.25
CA ILE A 115 9.40 -4.82 4.77
C ILE A 115 9.48 -3.66 5.75
N ILE A 116 9.42 -2.47 5.19
CA ILE A 116 9.18 -1.26 5.96
C ILE A 116 7.98 -0.51 5.42
N ALA A 117 7.28 0.20 6.29
CA ALA A 117 6.15 1.03 5.93
C ALA A 117 6.09 2.26 6.84
N GLU A 118 5.43 3.32 6.38
CA GLU A 118 5.02 4.44 7.21
C GLU A 118 3.56 4.30 7.64
N THR A 119 3.12 5.00 8.68
CA THR A 119 1.69 5.16 8.93
C THR A 119 1.37 6.42 9.72
N GLY A 120 0.20 7.00 9.44
CA GLY A 120 -0.39 8.10 10.22
C GLY A 120 -1.46 7.55 11.16
N ALA A 121 -2.69 7.34 10.68
CA ALA A 121 -3.78 6.82 11.50
C ALA A 121 -3.58 5.36 11.99
N GLY A 122 -2.61 4.61 11.45
CA GLY A 122 -2.29 3.24 11.87
C GLY A 122 -2.81 2.14 10.93
N GLN A 123 -3.80 2.40 10.08
CA GLN A 123 -4.41 1.36 9.22
C GLN A 123 -3.43 0.72 8.24
N HIS A 124 -2.58 1.52 7.58
CA HIS A 124 -1.56 0.98 6.67
C HIS A 124 -0.49 0.16 7.40
N GLY A 125 -0.06 0.65 8.56
CA GLY A 125 0.89 -0.07 9.43
C GLY A 125 0.33 -1.41 9.91
N VAL A 126 -0.94 -1.45 10.36
CA VAL A 126 -1.61 -2.69 10.77
C VAL A 126 -1.74 -3.66 9.59
N ALA A 127 -2.13 -3.19 8.40
CA ALA A 127 -2.18 -4.02 7.21
C ALA A 127 -0.79 -4.60 6.85
N SER A 128 0.25 -3.75 6.87
CA SER A 128 1.64 -4.14 6.57
C SER A 128 2.15 -5.19 7.56
N ALA A 129 1.96 -4.97 8.86
CA ALA A 129 2.30 -5.95 9.90
C ALA A 129 1.53 -7.27 9.73
N THR A 130 0.26 -7.21 9.33
CA THR A 130 -0.57 -8.39 9.08
C THR A 130 -0.03 -9.23 7.92
N ALA A 131 0.31 -8.59 6.80
CA ALA A 131 0.88 -9.30 5.66
C ALA A 131 2.29 -9.82 5.94
N ALA A 132 3.12 -9.07 6.67
CA ALA A 132 4.43 -9.55 7.10
C ALA A 132 4.33 -10.81 7.96
N ALA A 133 3.43 -10.83 8.95
CA ALA A 133 3.16 -12.00 9.77
C ALA A 133 2.69 -13.20 8.92
N LEU A 134 1.82 -12.96 7.94
CA LEU A 134 1.33 -14.00 7.01
C LEU A 134 2.46 -14.61 6.16
N PHE A 135 3.39 -13.79 5.67
CA PHE A 135 4.44 -14.21 4.75
C PHE A 135 5.78 -14.53 5.41
N GLY A 136 5.88 -14.39 6.74
CA GLY A 136 7.12 -14.60 7.48
C GLY A 136 8.20 -13.56 7.15
N LEU A 137 7.80 -12.30 6.98
CA LEU A 137 8.69 -11.17 6.72
C LEU A 137 8.94 -10.39 8.02
N GLU A 138 10.14 -9.85 8.20
CA GLU A 138 10.40 -8.83 9.22
C GLU A 138 9.64 -7.56 8.85
N CYS A 139 9.05 -6.87 9.83
CA CYS A 139 8.27 -5.66 9.59
C CYS A 139 8.66 -4.54 10.54
N VAL A 140 9.04 -3.40 9.97
CA VAL A 140 9.26 -2.16 10.72
C VAL A 140 8.31 -1.09 10.22
N VAL A 141 7.55 -0.49 11.13
CA VAL A 141 6.58 0.57 10.82
C VAL A 141 7.03 1.88 11.46
N TYR A 142 7.31 2.86 10.60
CA TYR A 142 7.61 4.24 11.01
C TYR A 142 6.32 5.01 11.24
N MET A 143 6.21 5.68 12.37
CA MET A 143 5.00 6.39 12.76
C MET A 143 5.36 7.65 13.55
N GLY A 144 4.78 8.80 13.20
CA GLY A 144 5.05 10.05 13.91
C GLY A 144 4.73 9.93 15.41
N GLU A 145 5.59 10.47 16.29
CA GLU A 145 5.42 10.35 17.75
C GLU A 145 4.06 10.87 18.24
N ALA A 146 3.52 11.93 17.61
CA ALA A 146 2.20 12.42 17.95
C ALA A 146 1.10 11.41 17.59
N ASP A 147 1.26 10.75 16.45
CA ASP A 147 0.32 9.73 15.96
C ASP A 147 0.39 8.44 16.79
N THR A 148 1.57 8.01 17.23
CA THR A 148 1.70 6.80 18.09
C THR A 148 0.93 6.95 19.39
N LYS A 149 0.96 8.13 20.01
CA LYS A 149 0.20 8.44 21.24
C LYS A 149 -1.30 8.46 20.97
N ARG A 150 -1.73 9.11 19.88
CA ARG A 150 -3.16 9.22 19.50
C ARG A 150 -3.77 7.89 19.05
N GLN A 151 -2.97 7.00 18.46
CA GLN A 151 -3.41 5.74 17.85
C GLN A 151 -2.85 4.52 18.59
N ALA A 152 -2.81 4.59 19.93
CA ALA A 152 -2.22 3.55 20.78
C ALA A 152 -2.76 2.14 20.49
N LEU A 153 -4.05 2.01 20.15
CA LEU A 153 -4.65 0.72 19.78
C LEU A 153 -4.03 0.12 18.51
N ASN A 154 -3.80 0.93 17.48
CA ASN A 154 -3.17 0.44 16.24
C ASN A 154 -1.68 0.15 16.46
N VAL A 155 -0.99 0.92 17.31
CA VAL A 155 0.39 0.59 17.73
C VAL A 155 0.45 -0.76 18.44
N ALA A 156 -0.47 -1.01 19.38
CA ALA A 156 -0.55 -2.29 20.08
C ALA A 156 -0.84 -3.45 19.11
N ARG A 157 -1.76 -3.27 18.16
CA ARG A 157 -2.06 -4.27 17.12
C ARG A 157 -0.83 -4.61 16.26
N MET A 158 -0.08 -3.61 15.81
CA MET A 158 1.15 -3.83 15.03
C MET A 158 2.17 -4.65 15.83
N LYS A 159 2.37 -4.33 17.11
CA LYS A 159 3.28 -5.07 18.00
C LYS A 159 2.82 -6.51 18.25
N LEU A 160 1.51 -6.73 18.43
CA LEU A 160 0.94 -8.08 18.58
C LEU A 160 1.12 -8.94 17.32
N LEU A 161 1.16 -8.31 16.15
CA LEU A 161 1.48 -8.95 14.87
C LEU A 161 2.99 -9.17 14.65
N GLY A 162 3.84 -8.78 15.62
CA GLY A 162 5.29 -8.97 15.56
C GLY A 162 6.05 -7.85 14.85
N ALA A 163 5.39 -6.76 14.45
CA ALA A 163 6.08 -5.63 13.83
C ALA A 163 6.77 -4.74 14.89
N GLU A 164 7.94 -4.24 14.53
CA GLU A 164 8.58 -3.13 15.25
C GLU A 164 7.86 -1.82 14.87
N VAL A 165 7.56 -0.97 15.87
CA VAL A 165 6.96 0.35 15.63
C VAL A 165 7.94 1.42 16.09
N VAL A 166 8.48 2.17 15.14
CA VAL A 166 9.50 3.19 15.38
C VAL A 166 8.84 4.58 15.45
N PRO A 167 8.78 5.21 16.63
CA PRO A 167 8.24 6.55 16.77
C PRO A 167 9.21 7.59 16.16
N VAL A 168 8.75 8.34 15.18
CA VAL A 168 9.52 9.44 14.56
C VAL A 168 9.35 10.71 15.37
N THR A 169 10.45 11.15 15.99
CA THR A 169 10.51 12.29 16.90
C THR A 169 11.05 13.56 16.25
N THR A 170 11.50 13.47 15.00
CA THR A 170 12.02 14.59 14.20
C THR A 170 10.89 15.38 13.53
N GLY A 171 11.18 16.64 13.20
CA GLY A 171 10.26 17.48 12.43
C GLY A 171 8.90 17.71 13.10
N SER A 172 7.83 17.59 12.31
CA SER A 172 6.45 17.78 12.77
C SER A 172 5.89 16.59 13.55
N LYS A 173 6.62 15.46 13.58
CA LYS A 173 6.24 14.21 14.26
C LYS A 173 4.94 13.61 13.71
N THR A 174 4.72 13.73 12.40
CA THR A 174 3.54 13.22 11.69
C THR A 174 3.92 12.28 10.55
N LEU A 175 2.92 11.82 9.77
CA LEU A 175 3.10 10.97 8.59
C LEU A 175 4.21 11.46 7.64
N LYS A 176 4.34 12.78 7.41
CA LYS A 176 5.38 13.31 6.51
C LYS A 176 6.79 12.93 6.98
N ASP A 177 7.05 13.06 8.28
CA ASP A 177 8.35 12.74 8.86
C ASP A 177 8.57 11.22 8.87
N ALA A 178 7.52 10.43 9.10
CA ALA A 178 7.57 8.98 9.00
C ALA A 178 7.94 8.48 7.59
N ILE A 179 7.43 9.12 6.53
CA ILE A 179 7.84 8.83 5.14
C ILE A 179 9.34 9.07 4.95
N ASN A 180 9.86 10.20 5.47
CA ASN A 180 11.27 10.53 5.32
C ASN A 180 12.18 9.51 6.01
N GLU A 181 11.85 9.08 7.22
CA GLU A 181 12.62 8.07 7.94
C GLU A 181 12.53 6.69 7.26
N ALA A 182 11.35 6.29 6.78
CA ALA A 182 11.19 5.06 6.01
C ALA A 182 12.02 5.08 4.72
N MET A 183 12.05 6.22 4.00
CA MET A 183 12.90 6.36 2.81
C MET A 183 14.40 6.28 3.15
N ARG A 184 14.84 6.88 4.26
CA ARG A 184 16.25 6.80 4.71
C ARG A 184 16.66 5.37 5.06
N ASP A 185 15.80 4.63 5.75
CA ASP A 185 15.99 3.20 6.00
C ASP A 185 16.09 2.44 4.69
N TRP A 186 15.15 2.68 3.76
CA TRP A 186 15.14 1.97 2.49
C TRP A 186 16.43 2.17 1.70
N VAL A 187 16.93 3.40 1.59
CA VAL A 187 18.22 3.71 0.93
C VAL A 187 19.35 2.89 1.53
N THR A 188 19.34 2.71 2.86
CA THR A 188 20.41 2.01 3.59
C THR A 188 20.32 0.49 3.44
N ASN A 189 19.09 -0.06 3.36
CA ASN A 189 18.82 -1.49 3.43
C ASN A 189 18.20 -2.08 2.16
N VAL A 190 18.36 -1.39 1.02
CA VAL A 190 17.70 -1.68 -0.26
C VAL A 190 17.87 -3.12 -0.76
N GLN A 191 19.01 -3.74 -0.45
CA GLN A 191 19.31 -5.10 -0.89
C GLN A 191 18.40 -6.16 -0.25
N THR A 192 17.99 -5.94 1.00
CA THR A 192 17.24 -6.92 1.81
C THR A 192 15.82 -6.48 2.12
N THR A 193 15.51 -5.19 1.93
CA THR A 193 14.27 -4.54 2.35
C THR A 193 13.44 -4.03 1.18
N HIS A 194 12.13 -4.30 1.21
CA HIS A 194 11.14 -3.63 0.37
C HIS A 194 10.41 -2.53 1.14
N TYR A 195 10.23 -1.36 0.52
CA TYR A 195 9.41 -0.29 1.06
C TYR A 195 7.96 -0.44 0.58
N LEU A 196 7.05 -0.74 1.51
CA LEU A 196 5.65 -0.98 1.23
C LEU A 196 4.85 0.33 1.32
N LEU A 197 4.77 1.05 0.20
CA LEU A 197 4.06 2.34 0.14
C LEU A 197 2.53 2.13 0.18
N GLY A 198 1.86 2.90 1.05
CA GLY A 198 0.45 2.68 1.38
C GLY A 198 -0.58 3.50 0.62
N THR A 199 -0.18 4.24 -0.42
CA THR A 199 -1.06 5.15 -1.15
C THR A 199 -0.61 5.32 -2.60
N VAL A 200 -1.51 5.80 -3.46
CA VAL A 200 -1.24 6.10 -4.87
C VAL A 200 -0.40 7.39 -4.97
N ALA A 201 0.86 7.32 -4.58
CA ALA A 201 1.83 8.40 -4.63
C ALA A 201 3.25 7.84 -4.75
N GLY A 202 4.25 8.70 -4.59
CA GLY A 202 5.65 8.30 -4.66
C GLY A 202 6.16 8.15 -6.10
N PRO A 203 7.43 7.73 -6.26
CA PRO A 203 8.01 7.51 -7.58
C PRO A 203 7.39 6.29 -8.26
N HIS A 204 7.36 6.29 -9.59
CA HIS A 204 7.14 5.06 -10.34
C HIS A 204 8.12 3.97 -9.86
N PRO A 205 7.69 2.71 -9.63
CA PRO A 205 6.42 2.12 -10.04
C PRO A 205 5.27 2.17 -9.01
N PHE A 206 5.43 2.80 -7.84
CA PHE A 206 4.41 2.72 -6.79
C PHE A 206 3.01 3.18 -7.24
N PRO A 207 2.81 4.33 -7.91
CA PRO A 207 1.47 4.73 -8.35
C PRO A 207 0.81 3.69 -9.29
N THR A 208 1.60 3.06 -10.16
CA THR A 208 1.14 1.99 -11.06
C THR A 208 0.76 0.75 -10.24
N ILE A 209 1.60 0.33 -9.30
CA ILE A 209 1.35 -0.84 -8.45
C ILE A 209 0.10 -0.68 -7.58
N VAL A 210 -0.15 0.51 -7.02
CA VAL A 210 -1.33 0.72 -6.16
C VAL A 210 -2.63 0.83 -6.99
N ARG A 211 -2.52 1.23 -8.27
CA ARG A 211 -3.65 1.28 -9.21
C ARG A 211 -4.07 -0.12 -9.67
N ASP A 212 -3.09 -0.94 -10.01
CA ASP A 212 -3.26 -2.29 -10.56
C ASP A 212 -3.72 -3.29 -9.48
#